data_AF-A0A3B8WNV5-F1
#
_entry.id   AF-A0A3B8WNV5-F1
#
_cell.length_a   1.000
_cell.length_b   1.000
_cell.length_c   1.000
_cell.angle_alpha   90.00
_cell.angle_beta   90.00
_cell.angle_gamma   90.00
#
_symmetry.space_group_name_H-M   'P 1'
#
loop_
_entity.id
_entity.type
_entity.pdbx_description
1 polymer ?
#
loop_
_entity_poly.entity_id
_entity_poly.type
_entity_poly.pdbx_seq_one_letter_code
_entity_poly.pdbx_strand_id
1 'polypeptide(L)'
;GHSIIAKVNGFDDLEVLGTTIDDSVGEAFDKVSKYYGLGYPGGVIIDKLAQKGDPKSFNFPVPKLDKDESRKYDVSFSGLKTAVIHQADMFLKKGYEKTNENICAAFQETACKTLTSRLFRAVEDTGLTTVVAGGGVAANSRLRAMLAERTDIKCIFPPLKLCGDNGAMIAGVAYHFLKRGDTSPIDTTACARVTQFKRAYINLEHFGRR
;
A
#
# COMPACT_ATOMS: atom_id res chain seq x y z
N GLY A 1 -7.45 4.83 -5.08
CA GLY A 1 -5.99 4.62 -4.97
C GLY A 1 -5.68 3.13 -5.07
N HIS A 2 -4.41 2.77 -5.24
CA HIS A 2 -3.99 1.37 -5.33
C HIS A 2 -3.07 1.01 -4.15
N SER A 3 -3.15 -0.24 -3.69
CA SER A 3 -2.15 -0.85 -2.82
C SER A 3 -1.98 -2.27 -3.34
N ILE A 4 -0.84 -2.51 -3.99
CA ILE A 4 -0.56 -3.75 -4.72
C ILE A 4 0.79 -4.28 -4.22
N ILE A 5 0.81 -5.57 -3.93
CA ILE A 5 2.04 -6.36 -3.75
C ILE A 5 2.15 -7.22 -5.00
N ALA A 6 3.23 -7.02 -5.76
CA ALA A 6 3.47 -7.76 -7.00
C ALA A 6 4.90 -8.26 -7.07
N LYS A 7 5.08 -9.43 -7.68
CA LYS A 7 6.37 -9.93 -8.11
C LYS A 7 6.65 -9.39 -9.51
N VAL A 8 7.83 -8.82 -9.69
CA VAL A 8 8.27 -8.21 -10.95
C VAL A 8 9.23 -9.18 -11.64
N ASN A 9 8.81 -9.77 -12.76
CA ASN A 9 9.66 -10.66 -13.57
C ASN A 9 10.31 -9.90 -14.75
N GLY A 10 9.71 -8.77 -15.15
CA GLY A 10 10.17 -7.92 -16.25
C GLY A 10 9.52 -6.54 -16.20
N PHE A 11 9.87 -5.66 -17.13
CA PHE A 11 9.33 -4.28 -17.15
C PHE A 11 7.82 -4.23 -17.47
N ASP A 12 7.29 -5.27 -18.13
CA ASP A 12 5.88 -5.45 -18.48
C ASP A 12 5.29 -6.78 -17.96
N ASP A 13 6.05 -7.53 -17.17
CA ASP A 13 5.63 -8.79 -16.54
C ASP A 13 5.57 -8.64 -15.02
N LEU A 14 4.33 -8.50 -14.53
CA LEU A 14 3.97 -8.28 -13.14
C LEU A 14 2.98 -9.36 -12.69
N GLU A 15 3.35 -10.14 -11.70
CA GLU A 15 2.47 -11.10 -11.05
C GLU A 15 1.88 -10.46 -9.78
N VAL A 16 0.59 -10.14 -9.80
CA VAL A 16 -0.10 -9.56 -8.63
C VAL A 16 -0.32 -10.64 -7.57
N LEU A 17 0.42 -10.51 -6.46
CA LEU A 17 0.36 -11.42 -5.33
C LEU A 17 -0.78 -11.03 -4.37
N GLY A 18 -0.92 -9.73 -4.10
CA GLY A 18 -1.93 -9.19 -3.17
C GLY A 18 -2.39 -7.79 -3.55
N THR A 19 -3.64 -7.47 -3.20
CA THR A 19 -4.24 -6.15 -3.43
C THR A 19 -4.96 -5.66 -2.18
N THR A 20 -5.29 -4.36 -2.14
CA THR A 20 -6.36 -3.91 -1.25
C THR A 20 -7.69 -4.51 -1.68
N ILE A 21 -8.47 -4.96 -0.70
CA ILE A 21 -9.80 -5.53 -0.90
C ILE A 21 -10.90 -4.49 -0.63
N ASP A 22 -10.54 -3.34 -0.08
CA ASP A 22 -11.43 -2.22 0.23
C ASP A 22 -10.78 -0.86 -0.06
N ASP A 23 -10.61 -0.01 0.96
CA ASP A 23 -9.93 1.27 0.84
C ASP A 23 -8.43 1.04 0.58
N SER A 24 -7.82 1.82 -0.31
CA SER A 24 -6.35 1.87 -0.37
C SER A 24 -5.81 2.53 0.91
N VAL A 25 -4.55 2.24 1.28
CA VAL A 25 -3.96 2.85 2.46
C VAL A 25 -3.91 4.38 2.36
N GLY A 26 -3.58 4.94 1.20
CA GLY A 26 -3.61 6.40 1.00
C GLY A 26 -4.99 7.01 1.23
N GLU A 27 -6.05 6.33 0.77
CA GLU A 27 -7.43 6.75 1.00
C GLU A 27 -7.84 6.65 2.47
N ALA A 28 -7.36 5.64 3.20
CA ALA A 28 -7.57 5.55 4.64
C ALA A 28 -6.91 6.73 5.38
N PHE A 29 -5.68 7.11 4.99
CA PHE A 29 -5.01 8.29 5.53
C PHE A 29 -5.78 9.58 5.24
N ASP A 30 -6.25 9.76 4.01
CA ASP A 30 -7.04 10.96 3.63
C ASP A 30 -8.36 11.04 4.40
N LYS A 31 -9.06 9.92 4.57
CA LYS A 31 -10.33 9.87 5.33
C LYS A 31 -10.13 10.15 6.82
N VAL A 32 -9.09 9.58 7.44
CA VAL A 32 -8.75 9.86 8.85
C VAL A 32 -8.37 11.34 9.01
N SER A 33 -7.50 11.87 8.15
CA SER A 33 -7.09 13.28 8.18
C SER A 33 -8.29 14.22 8.05
N LYS A 34 -9.20 13.93 7.11
CA LYS A 34 -10.43 14.70 6.90
C LYS A 34 -11.35 14.65 8.12
N TYR A 35 -11.53 13.49 8.75
CA TYR A 35 -12.41 13.34 9.91
C TYR A 35 -11.96 14.18 11.10
N TYR A 36 -10.65 14.22 11.38
CA TYR A 36 -10.08 15.03 12.46
C TYR A 36 -9.81 16.48 12.07
N GLY A 37 -10.24 16.92 10.89
CA GLY A 37 -10.07 18.31 10.44
C GLY A 37 -8.62 18.73 10.20
N LEU A 38 -7.73 17.78 9.88
CA LEU A 38 -6.28 18.02 9.79
C LEU A 38 -5.83 18.57 8.44
N GLY A 39 -6.62 18.34 7.38
CA GLY A 39 -6.37 18.85 6.01
C GLY A 39 -6.08 17.75 4.98
N TYR A 40 -5.55 18.17 3.81
CA TYR A 40 -5.22 17.32 2.66
C TYR A 40 -3.91 17.78 1.99
N PRO A 41 -3.03 16.88 1.49
CA PRO A 41 -3.12 15.41 1.51
C PRO A 41 -2.90 14.80 2.90
N GLY A 42 -3.75 13.86 3.30
CA GLY A 42 -3.76 13.30 4.65
C GLY A 42 -2.51 12.49 4.98
N GLY A 43 -1.94 11.81 3.98
CA GLY A 43 -0.69 11.05 4.12
C GLY A 43 0.45 11.87 4.74
N VAL A 44 0.70 13.08 4.22
CA VAL A 44 1.81 13.95 4.66
C VAL A 44 1.53 14.56 6.04
N ILE A 45 0.27 14.92 6.31
CA ILE A 45 -0.12 15.58 7.55
C ILE A 45 -0.07 14.60 8.71
N ILE A 46 -0.64 13.41 8.53
CA ILE A 46 -0.57 12.33 9.52
C ILE A 46 0.88 11.94 9.78
N ASP A 47 1.75 11.88 8.76
CA ASP A 47 3.16 11.56 8.94
C ASP A 47 3.89 12.57 9.83
N LYS A 48 3.62 13.87 9.66
CA LYS A 48 4.20 14.92 10.51
C LYS A 48 3.68 14.88 11.95
N LEU A 49 2.40 14.61 12.15
CA LEU A 49 1.80 14.54 13.49
C LEU A 49 2.21 13.27 14.24
N ALA A 50 2.30 12.15 13.52
CA ALA A 50 2.73 10.86 14.07
C ALA A 50 4.12 10.92 14.71
N GLN A 51 5.03 11.73 14.14
CA GLN A 51 6.38 11.93 14.70
C GLN A 51 6.38 12.60 16.10
N LYS A 52 5.27 13.22 16.51
CA LYS A 52 5.11 13.88 17.80
C LYS A 52 4.26 13.07 18.78
N GLY A 53 3.76 11.92 18.37
CA GLY A 53 2.91 11.05 19.18
C GLY A 53 3.60 9.74 19.55
N ASP A 54 2.98 8.99 20.45
CA ASP A 54 3.40 7.63 20.79
C ASP A 54 2.60 6.59 19.98
N PRO A 55 3.24 5.78 19.12
CA PRO A 55 2.54 4.73 18.36
C PRO A 55 1.92 3.62 19.24
N LYS A 56 2.27 3.55 20.53
CA LYS A 56 1.71 2.59 21.50
C LYS A 56 0.46 3.09 22.21
N SER A 57 0.09 4.37 22.04
CA SER A 57 -1.00 5.04 22.74
C SER A 57 -2.38 4.43 22.49
N PHE A 58 -2.61 3.89 21.30
CA PHE A 58 -3.82 3.12 20.95
C PHE A 58 -3.47 1.70 20.52
N ASN A 59 -4.41 0.77 20.74
CA ASN A 59 -4.30 -0.62 20.29
C ASN A 59 -5.27 -0.91 19.14
N PHE A 60 -5.14 -0.19 18.03
CA PHE A 60 -6.04 -0.36 16.88
C PHE A 60 -5.96 -1.77 16.26
N PRO A 61 -7.07 -2.27 15.69
CA PRO A 61 -7.12 -3.61 15.13
C PRO A 61 -6.32 -3.72 13.82
N VAL A 62 -5.60 -4.83 13.66
CA VAL A 62 -5.02 -5.25 12.38
C VAL A 62 -5.98 -6.24 11.71
N PRO A 63 -6.41 -6.01 10.44
CA PRO A 63 -7.31 -6.91 9.75
C PRO A 63 -6.71 -8.31 9.56
N LYS A 64 -7.47 -9.33 9.99
CA LYS A 64 -7.11 -10.74 9.81
C LYS A 64 -7.72 -11.27 8.52
N LEU A 65 -6.94 -11.25 7.45
CA LEU A 65 -7.31 -11.81 6.14
C LEU A 65 -6.75 -13.23 5.91
N ASP A 66 -5.99 -13.74 6.87
CA ASP A 66 -5.20 -14.98 6.77
C ASP A 66 -6.00 -16.29 6.78
N LYS A 67 -7.33 -16.24 6.91
CA LYS A 67 -8.16 -17.46 6.93
C LYS A 67 -8.37 -18.05 5.53
N ASP A 68 -8.07 -17.28 4.49
CA ASP A 68 -8.21 -17.67 3.10
C ASP A 68 -6.82 -17.60 2.45
N GLU A 69 -6.25 -18.75 2.09
CA GLU A 69 -4.94 -18.83 1.44
C GLU A 69 -4.90 -18.07 0.11
N SER A 70 -6.05 -17.91 -0.56
CA SER A 70 -6.14 -17.08 -1.75
C SER A 70 -5.94 -15.60 -1.43
N ARG A 71 -5.96 -15.17 -0.17
CA ARG A 71 -5.85 -13.76 0.26
C ARG A 71 -4.67 -13.51 1.18
N LYS A 72 -3.69 -14.43 1.17
CA LYS A 72 -2.53 -14.40 2.08
C LYS A 72 -1.71 -13.11 2.07
N TYR A 73 -1.73 -12.35 0.97
CA TYR A 73 -1.04 -11.07 0.83
C TYR A 73 -1.97 -9.88 0.66
N ASP A 74 -3.28 -10.10 0.69
CA ASP A 74 -4.25 -9.01 0.58
C ASP A 74 -4.21 -8.14 1.84
N VAL A 75 -4.56 -6.87 1.66
CA VAL A 75 -4.65 -5.87 2.73
C VAL A 75 -6.05 -5.26 2.77
N SER A 76 -6.46 -4.81 3.96
CA SER A 76 -7.70 -4.11 4.20
C SER A 76 -7.41 -2.94 5.12
N PHE A 77 -8.08 -1.81 4.91
CA PHE A 77 -7.95 -0.62 5.76
C PHE A 77 -9.29 -0.08 6.24
N SER A 78 -10.41 -0.58 5.70
CA SER A 78 -11.75 -0.10 6.10
C SER A 78 -12.02 -0.29 7.60
N GLY A 79 -11.68 -1.45 8.17
CA GLY A 79 -11.85 -1.75 9.59
C GLY A 79 -10.96 -0.88 10.49
N LEU A 80 -9.70 -0.68 10.09
CA LEU A 80 -8.77 0.21 10.80
C LEU A 80 -9.27 1.65 10.80
N LYS A 81 -9.68 2.15 9.62
CA LYS A 81 -10.28 3.48 9.47
C LYS A 81 -11.49 3.64 10.38
N THR A 82 -12.43 2.69 10.36
CA THR A 82 -13.62 2.72 11.21
C THR A 82 -13.27 2.74 12.70
N ALA A 83 -12.29 1.92 13.12
CA ALA A 83 -11.83 1.88 14.49
C ALA A 83 -11.24 3.21 14.95
N VAL A 84 -10.43 3.85 14.10
CA VAL A 84 -9.84 5.16 14.38
C VAL A 84 -10.92 6.25 14.44
N ILE A 85 -11.78 6.33 13.43
CA ILE A 85 -12.76 7.41 13.30
C ILE A 85 -13.87 7.31 14.36
N HIS A 86 -14.41 6.11 14.59
CA HIS A 86 -15.64 5.94 15.36
C HIS A 86 -15.44 5.27 16.73
N GLN A 87 -14.29 4.63 16.96
CA GLN A 87 -14.09 3.77 18.13
C GLN A 87 -12.77 4.07 18.87
N ALA A 88 -12.11 5.20 18.59
CA ALA A 88 -10.79 5.52 19.16
C ALA A 88 -10.75 5.37 20.69
N ASP A 89 -11.80 5.78 21.39
CA ASP A 89 -11.88 5.70 22.86
C ASP A 89 -11.80 4.26 23.38
N MET A 90 -12.30 3.27 22.62
CA MET A 90 -12.22 1.85 22.98
C MET A 90 -10.79 1.29 22.88
N PHE A 91 -9.94 1.93 22.09
CA PHE A 91 -8.58 1.48 21.82
C PHE A 91 -7.52 2.29 22.56
N LEU A 92 -7.89 3.39 23.22
CA LEU A 92 -6.98 4.22 24.01
C LEU A 92 -6.43 3.40 25.19
N LYS A 93 -5.10 3.34 25.32
CA LYS A 93 -4.46 2.68 26.47
C LYS A 93 -4.47 3.59 27.69
N LYS A 94 -4.65 2.98 28.86
CA LYS A 94 -4.57 3.67 30.15
C LYS A 94 -3.22 4.38 30.29
N GLY A 95 -3.26 5.64 30.73
CA GLY A 95 -2.07 6.47 30.89
C GLY A 95 -1.69 7.29 29.65
N TYR A 96 -2.42 7.17 28.55
CA TYR A 96 -2.25 8.00 27.37
C TYR A 96 -3.41 8.99 27.20
N GLU A 97 -3.10 10.13 26.57
CA GLU A 97 -4.07 11.13 26.17
C GLU A 97 -4.50 10.96 24.72
N LYS A 98 -5.77 11.26 24.45
CA LYS A 98 -6.35 11.28 23.11
C LYS A 98 -6.01 12.58 22.39
N THR A 99 -4.75 12.71 21.98
CA THR A 99 -4.27 13.81 21.15
C THR A 99 -4.26 13.40 19.67
N ASN A 100 -4.28 14.39 18.77
CA ASN A 100 -4.17 14.13 17.33
C ASN A 100 -2.85 13.44 16.99
N GLU A 101 -1.76 13.82 17.66
CA GLU A 101 -0.44 13.23 17.53
C GLU A 101 -0.46 11.74 17.88
N ASN A 102 -1.03 11.37 19.03
CA ASN A 102 -1.13 9.98 19.48
C ASN A 102 -2.02 9.14 18.57
N ILE A 103 -3.18 9.67 18.15
CA ILE A 103 -4.07 9.01 17.19
C ILE A 103 -3.32 8.77 15.87
N CYS A 104 -2.67 9.81 15.32
CA CYS A 104 -1.93 9.72 14.06
C CYS A 104 -0.78 8.70 14.17
N ALA A 105 -0.02 8.71 15.27
CA ALA A 105 1.08 7.79 15.50
C ALA A 105 0.61 6.33 15.54
N ALA A 106 -0.42 6.03 16.34
CA ALA A 106 -0.92 4.67 16.47
C ALA A 106 -1.65 4.18 15.20
N PHE A 107 -2.39 5.06 14.52
CA PHE A 107 -3.00 4.73 13.22
C PHE A 107 -1.93 4.43 12.16
N GLN A 108 -0.93 5.30 12.02
CA GLN A 108 0.15 5.13 11.07
C GLN A 108 0.92 3.83 11.32
N GLU A 109 1.26 3.55 12.58
CA GLU A 109 1.95 2.32 12.99
C GLU A 109 1.14 1.09 12.58
N THR A 110 -0.16 1.08 12.85
CA THR A 110 -1.04 -0.05 12.53
C THR A 110 -1.20 -0.24 11.02
N ALA A 111 -1.34 0.86 10.26
CA ALA A 111 -1.43 0.82 8.81
C ALA A 111 -0.12 0.30 8.16
N CYS A 112 1.04 0.78 8.62
CA CYS A 112 2.35 0.34 8.12
C CYS A 112 2.62 -1.12 8.48
N LYS A 113 2.25 -1.57 9.69
CA LYS A 113 2.30 -3.00 10.08
C LYS A 113 1.42 -3.88 9.21
N THR A 114 0.22 -3.41 8.87
CA THR A 114 -0.69 -4.15 7.98
C THR A 114 -0.06 -4.35 6.60
N LEU A 115 0.59 -3.33 6.02
CA LEU A 115 1.30 -3.48 4.74
C LEU A 115 2.54 -4.38 4.84
N THR A 116 3.42 -4.09 5.81
CA THR A 116 4.73 -4.73 5.92
C THR A 116 4.60 -6.21 6.28
N SER A 117 3.64 -6.60 7.13
CA SER A 117 3.39 -8.01 7.43
C SER A 117 3.06 -8.84 6.17
N ARG A 118 2.22 -8.32 5.28
CA ARG A 118 1.86 -9.01 4.01
C ARG A 118 3.02 -9.02 3.02
N LEU A 119 3.75 -7.92 2.92
CA LEU A 119 4.93 -7.82 2.08
C LEU A 119 6.04 -8.79 2.53
N PHE A 120 6.29 -8.89 3.83
CA PHE A 120 7.30 -9.78 4.37
C PHE A 120 6.92 -11.26 4.21
N ARG A 121 5.64 -11.60 4.36
CA ARG A 121 5.14 -12.93 4.01
C ARG A 121 5.38 -13.23 2.52
N ALA A 122 5.16 -12.26 1.63
CA ALA A 122 5.43 -12.44 0.20
C ALA A 122 6.93 -12.61 -0.09
N VAL A 123 7.80 -11.86 0.59
CA VAL A 123 9.27 -12.02 0.53
C VAL A 123 9.69 -13.42 0.94
N GLU A 124 9.18 -13.92 2.07
CA GLU A 124 9.48 -15.25 2.59
C GLU A 124 9.05 -16.36 1.63
N ASP A 125 7.79 -16.30 1.15
CA ASP A 125 7.23 -17.31 0.25
C ASP A 125 7.89 -17.32 -1.13
N THR A 126 8.36 -16.16 -1.62
CA THR A 126 8.97 -16.04 -2.97
C THR A 126 10.49 -16.20 -2.96
N GLY A 127 11.13 -16.07 -1.79
CA GLY A 127 12.59 -16.03 -1.65
C GLY A 127 13.26 -14.79 -2.26
N LEU A 128 12.50 -13.76 -2.62
CA LEU A 128 13.05 -12.54 -3.21
C LEU A 128 13.75 -11.70 -2.14
N THR A 129 14.98 -11.27 -2.44
CA THR A 129 15.80 -10.48 -1.50
C THR A 129 15.78 -8.98 -1.81
N THR A 130 15.04 -8.52 -2.84
CA THR A 130 14.95 -7.11 -3.20
C THR A 130 13.50 -6.66 -3.21
N VAL A 131 13.22 -5.57 -2.50
CA VAL A 131 11.90 -4.93 -2.41
C VAL A 131 11.99 -3.52 -2.95
N VAL A 132 11.09 -3.17 -3.87
CA VAL A 132 10.93 -1.78 -4.34
C VAL A 132 9.62 -1.24 -3.79
N ALA A 133 9.67 -0.11 -3.08
CA ALA A 133 8.47 0.57 -2.57
C ALA A 133 8.26 1.88 -3.32
N GLY A 134 7.21 1.93 -4.15
CA GLY A 134 6.79 3.12 -4.93
C GLY A 134 5.41 3.64 -4.53
N GLY A 135 5.01 4.78 -5.09
CA GLY A 135 3.73 5.43 -4.79
C GLY A 135 3.80 6.44 -3.64
N GLY A 136 2.73 7.24 -3.47
CA GLY A 136 2.68 8.27 -2.42
C GLY A 136 2.82 7.74 -0.99
N VAL A 137 2.47 6.46 -0.76
CA VAL A 137 2.60 5.80 0.54
C VAL A 137 4.05 5.43 0.83
N ALA A 138 4.86 5.16 -0.19
CA ALA A 138 6.30 4.96 -0.03
C ALA A 138 7.04 6.24 0.38
N ALA A 139 6.38 7.41 0.41
CA ALA A 139 6.91 8.62 1.02
C ALA A 139 6.78 8.63 2.55
N ASN A 140 5.98 7.73 3.13
CA ASN A 140 5.72 7.68 4.57
C ASN A 140 6.99 7.32 5.35
N SER A 141 7.35 8.15 6.32
CA SER A 141 8.58 7.99 7.09
C SER A 141 8.62 6.68 7.89
N ARG A 142 7.49 6.27 8.48
CA ARG A 142 7.42 5.03 9.27
C ARG A 142 7.52 3.77 8.43
N LEU A 143 6.84 3.72 7.27
CA LEU A 143 6.97 2.59 6.33
C LEU A 143 8.43 2.40 5.89
N ARG A 144 9.12 3.50 5.56
CA ARG A 144 10.55 3.46 5.20
C ARG A 144 11.41 2.93 6.34
N ALA A 145 11.17 3.38 7.57
CA ALA A 145 11.89 2.91 8.75
C ALA A 145 11.70 1.41 8.95
N MET A 146 10.47 0.90 8.92
CA MET A 146 10.17 -0.53 9.09
C MET A 146 10.82 -1.41 8.02
N LEU A 147 10.90 -0.92 6.78
CA LEU A 147 11.58 -1.62 5.70
C LEU A 147 13.11 -1.58 5.85
N ALA A 148 13.66 -0.45 6.30
CA ALA A 148 15.09 -0.30 6.56
C ALA A 148 15.58 -1.13 7.76
N GLU A 149 14.70 -1.49 8.70
CA GLU A 149 14.99 -2.38 9.82
C GLU A 149 15.28 -3.83 9.36
N ARG A 150 14.88 -4.22 8.14
CA ARG A 150 15.17 -5.55 7.57
C ARG A 150 16.52 -5.56 6.86
N THR A 151 17.50 -6.22 7.44
CA THR A 151 18.87 -6.35 6.91
C THR A 151 19.05 -7.50 5.93
N ASP A 152 18.11 -8.45 5.91
CA ASP A 152 18.08 -9.63 5.04
C ASP A 152 17.51 -9.34 3.64
N ILE A 153 16.92 -8.15 3.43
CA ILE A 153 16.43 -7.69 2.14
C ILE A 153 17.03 -6.33 1.76
N LYS A 154 17.20 -6.11 0.46
CA LYS A 154 17.55 -4.82 -0.12
C LYS A 154 16.28 -4.03 -0.42
N CYS A 155 16.00 -3.00 0.36
CA CYS A 155 14.91 -2.07 0.08
C CYS A 155 15.36 -0.91 -0.81
N ILE A 156 14.63 -0.69 -1.91
CA ILE A 156 14.84 0.40 -2.86
C ILE A 156 13.66 1.35 -2.80
N PHE A 157 13.95 2.63 -2.55
CA PHE A 157 12.97 3.70 -2.58
C PHE A 157 13.31 4.65 -3.72
N PRO A 158 12.41 4.86 -4.69
CA PRO A 158 12.58 5.92 -5.66
C PRO A 158 12.71 7.28 -4.96
N PRO A 159 13.40 8.25 -5.57
CA PRO A 159 13.37 9.63 -5.13
C PRO A 159 11.92 10.10 -4.95
N LEU A 160 11.63 10.85 -3.87
CA LEU A 160 10.25 11.27 -3.55
C LEU A 160 9.52 11.96 -4.71
N LYS A 161 10.26 12.76 -5.50
CA LYS A 161 9.74 13.44 -6.70
C LYS A 161 9.27 12.50 -7.82
N LEU A 162 9.66 11.23 -7.79
CA LEU A 162 9.27 10.19 -8.75
C LEU A 162 8.23 9.21 -8.19
N CYS A 163 7.87 9.31 -6.90
CA CYS A 163 6.89 8.42 -6.28
C CYS A 163 5.43 8.75 -6.62
N GLY A 164 5.13 10.00 -6.99
CA GLY A 164 3.81 10.40 -7.47
C GLY A 164 3.68 10.23 -8.99
N ASP A 165 2.46 10.27 -9.52
CA ASP A 165 2.22 10.14 -10.96
C ASP A 165 2.93 11.24 -11.74
N ASN A 166 3.80 10.87 -12.69
CA ASN A 166 4.62 11.81 -13.44
C ASN A 166 4.93 11.29 -14.85
N GLY A 167 5.25 12.19 -15.79
CA GLY A 167 5.56 11.80 -17.16
C GLY A 167 6.86 10.99 -17.32
N ALA A 168 7.80 11.09 -16.38
CA ALA A 168 9.06 10.35 -16.45
C ALA A 168 8.86 8.84 -16.29
N MET A 169 7.90 8.40 -15.46
CA MET A 169 7.58 6.97 -15.33
C MET A 169 6.99 6.40 -16.63
N ILE A 170 6.18 7.19 -17.33
CA ILE A 170 5.58 6.81 -18.62
C ILE A 170 6.66 6.71 -19.69
N ALA A 171 7.53 7.72 -19.79
CA ALA A 171 8.64 7.73 -20.75
C ALA A 171 9.61 6.56 -20.51
N GLY A 172 9.91 6.24 -19.24
CA GLY A 172 10.78 5.13 -18.87
C GLY A 172 10.25 3.78 -19.33
N VAL A 173 8.96 3.50 -19.06
CA VAL A 173 8.31 2.26 -19.53
C VAL A 173 8.20 2.24 -21.07
N ALA A 174 7.80 3.36 -21.69
CA ALA A 174 7.66 3.46 -23.14
C ALA A 174 8.99 3.22 -23.88
N TYR A 175 10.13 3.65 -23.31
CA TYR A 175 11.45 3.35 -23.85
C TYR A 175 11.70 1.84 -23.97
N HIS A 176 11.32 1.06 -22.96
CA HIS A 176 11.50 -0.40 -22.98
C HIS A 176 10.60 -1.08 -24.02
N PHE A 177 9.34 -0.64 -24.14
CA PHE A 177 8.44 -1.10 -25.21
C PHE A 177 9.00 -0.79 -26.60
N LEU A 178 9.38 0.48 -26.85
CA LEU A 178 9.93 0.91 -28.14
C LEU A 178 11.22 0.15 -28.48
N LYS A 179 12.10 -0.09 -27.50
CA LYS A 179 13.33 -0.87 -27.70
C LYS A 179 13.05 -2.33 -28.08
N ARG A 180 11.94 -2.91 -27.60
CA ARG A 180 11.47 -4.25 -27.98
C ARG A 180 10.77 -4.27 -29.35
N GLY A 181 10.49 -3.10 -29.92
CA GLY A 181 9.76 -2.95 -31.19
C GLY A 181 8.25 -2.81 -31.01
N ASP A 182 7.76 -2.69 -29.78
CA ASP A 182 6.34 -2.54 -29.51
C ASP A 182 5.92 -1.08 -29.69
N THR A 183 4.93 -0.85 -30.55
CA THR A 183 4.36 0.47 -30.82
C THR A 183 2.83 0.40 -30.89
N SER A 184 2.17 1.51 -30.60
CA SER A 184 0.71 1.62 -30.72
C SER A 184 0.32 2.34 -32.01
N PRO A 185 -0.77 1.93 -32.69
CA PRO A 185 -1.34 2.65 -33.84
C PRO A 185 -1.76 4.08 -33.53
N ILE A 186 -1.85 4.93 -34.55
CA ILE A 186 -2.25 6.34 -34.40
C ILE A 186 -3.70 6.53 -33.93
N ASP A 187 -4.56 5.54 -34.16
CA ASP A 187 -5.96 5.51 -33.76
C ASP A 187 -6.20 4.88 -32.37
N THR A 188 -5.12 4.62 -31.61
CA THR A 188 -5.20 4.09 -30.25
C THR A 188 -6.01 5.02 -29.35
N THR A 189 -7.01 4.46 -28.65
CA THR A 189 -7.90 5.21 -27.76
C THR A 189 -7.56 4.98 -26.28
N ALA A 190 -8.02 5.90 -25.43
CA ALA A 190 -7.83 5.78 -23.98
C ALA A 190 -8.68 4.64 -23.40
N CYS A 191 -8.06 3.78 -22.58
CA CYS A 191 -8.75 2.74 -21.83
C CYS A 191 -8.72 3.05 -20.33
N ALA A 192 -9.88 3.33 -19.74
CA ALA A 192 -10.00 3.64 -18.31
C ALA A 192 -9.76 2.42 -17.40
N ARG A 193 -9.74 1.20 -17.96
CA ARG A 193 -9.60 -0.04 -17.20
C ARG A 193 -8.60 -0.99 -17.87
N VAL A 194 -7.35 -0.93 -17.42
CA VAL A 194 -6.30 -1.84 -17.87
C VAL A 194 -6.38 -3.15 -17.07
N THR A 195 -6.65 -4.27 -17.75
CA THR A 195 -6.87 -5.58 -17.10
C THR A 195 -5.60 -6.19 -16.52
N GLN A 196 -4.42 -5.78 -16.99
CA GLN A 196 -3.11 -6.28 -16.57
C GLN A 196 -2.80 -6.01 -15.08
N PHE A 197 -3.49 -5.04 -14.46
CA PHE A 197 -3.40 -4.75 -13.03
C PHE A 197 -4.54 -5.32 -12.19
N LYS A 198 -5.54 -5.94 -12.82
CA LYS A 198 -6.47 -6.78 -12.07
C LYS A 198 -5.72 -8.04 -11.72
N ARG A 199 -5.86 -8.49 -10.47
CA ARG A 199 -5.54 -9.87 -10.12
C ARG A 199 -6.34 -10.73 -11.09
N ALA A 200 -5.65 -11.25 -12.08
CA ALA A 200 -6.27 -12.11 -13.03
C ALA A 200 -6.58 -13.35 -12.20
N TYR A 201 -7.86 -13.60 -11.92
CA TYR A 201 -8.31 -14.94 -11.55
C TYR A 201 -8.09 -15.81 -12.80
N ILE A 202 -6.82 -16.02 -13.18
CA ILE A 202 -6.37 -17.03 -14.14
C ILE A 202 -6.53 -18.33 -13.35
N ASN A 203 -7.79 -18.79 -13.29
CA ASN A 203 -8.22 -20.18 -13.04
C ASN A 203 -9.72 -20.26 -12.68
N LEU A 204 -10.61 -19.58 -13.42
CA LEU A 204 -12.04 -19.93 -13.42
C LEU A 204 -12.64 -20.23 -14.80
N GLU A 205 -11.89 -20.14 -15.89
CA GLU A 205 -12.35 -20.64 -17.21
C GLU A 205 -11.99 -22.11 -17.49
N HIS A 206 -11.40 -22.83 -16.52
CA HIS A 206 -11.16 -24.28 -16.61
C HIS A 206 -12.17 -25.15 -15.82
N PHE A 207 -13.21 -24.53 -15.23
CA PHE A 207 -14.34 -25.27 -14.65
C PHE A 207 -15.65 -24.75 -15.22
N GLY A 208 -16.19 -25.46 -16.22
CA GLY A 208 -17.61 -25.36 -16.58
C GLY A 208 -17.92 -24.87 -17.99
N ARG A 209 -17.40 -25.56 -19.01
CA ARG A 209 -18.22 -25.87 -20.19
C ARG A 209 -18.49 -27.37 -20.21
N ARG A 210 -19.71 -27.75 -19.85
CA ARG A 210 -20.44 -28.84 -20.48
C ARG A 210 -21.67 -28.21 -21.12
#